data_AF-A0AAN6XW66-F1
#
_entry.id   AF-A0AAN6XW66-F1
#
_cell.length_a   1.000
_cell.length_b   1.000
_cell.length_c   1.000
_cell.angle_alpha   90.00
_cell.angle_beta   90.00
_cell.angle_gamma   90.00
#
_symmetry.space_group_name_H-M   'P 1'
#
loop_
_entity.id
_entity.type
_entity.pdbx_description
1 polymer ?
#
loop_
_entity_poly.entity_id
_entity_poly.type
_entity_poly.pdbx_seq_one_letter_code
_entity_poly.pdbx_strand_id
1 'polypeptide(L)'
;MQEERKPLISLSASGADICQVTCGNPNKNTPSVIRTSRRADPSQPSHPAPAVPTRFPMAPLDVRSWPLKTTVLVEEGTTDSLPATYHYYKAAGKRVVGNPVEDTPAFLQRELSLGDLADMLRHLWFAGARRPAIPLHFHAAVGREITVVDRMDLHLLWTSDGKLLVKPIPRFLLHPVFCQSNLQCPKTPNDCTCRGLPADACGLIPRRVALGFLYTYACLISSENDFHIANEKRLLPRKEDDRLIQWADWKSLARELLQMYQRDPNVVHPRFQHAELRLSRINTIHCHGEP
;
A
#
# COMPACT_ATOMS: atom_id res chain seq x y z
N MET A 1 -7.81 -40.45 -12.18
CA MET A 1 -7.24 -39.21 -12.73
C MET A 1 -7.80 -38.07 -11.93
N GLN A 2 -6.90 -37.35 -11.25
CA GLN A 2 -7.20 -36.21 -10.39
C GLN A 2 -7.58 -35.01 -11.27
N GLU A 3 -8.64 -34.30 -10.91
CA GLU A 3 -8.94 -33.00 -11.52
C GLU A 3 -8.71 -31.92 -10.45
N GLU A 4 -7.62 -31.19 -10.61
CA GLU A 4 -7.20 -30.05 -9.79
C GLU A 4 -8.24 -28.92 -9.84
N ARG A 5 -8.76 -28.49 -8.69
CA ARG A 5 -9.50 -27.22 -8.57
C ARG A 5 -8.52 -26.06 -8.30
N LYS A 6 -8.49 -25.06 -9.19
CA LYS A 6 -7.61 -23.88 -9.13
C LYS A 6 -8.09 -22.80 -8.12
N PRO A 7 -7.18 -22.11 -7.41
CA PRO A 7 -7.47 -20.92 -6.60
C PRO A 7 -7.65 -19.64 -7.43
N LEU A 8 -8.48 -18.70 -6.97
CA LEU A 8 -8.97 -17.55 -7.78
C LEU A 8 -8.12 -16.26 -7.73
N ILE A 9 -7.16 -16.11 -6.81
CA ILE A 9 -5.95 -15.28 -7.07
C ILE A 9 -4.85 -16.22 -7.53
N SER A 10 -5.09 -16.90 -8.64
CA SER A 10 -4.00 -17.48 -9.41
C SER A 10 -3.48 -16.40 -10.35
N LEU A 11 -2.23 -16.54 -10.77
CA LEU A 11 -1.64 -15.77 -11.89
C LEU A 11 -2.36 -16.06 -13.25
N SER A 12 -3.61 -16.52 -13.24
CA SER A 12 -4.44 -16.86 -14.41
C SER A 12 -5.94 -16.84 -14.06
N ALA A 13 -6.81 -16.60 -15.05
CA ALA A 13 -8.23 -16.29 -14.85
C ALA A 13 -9.20 -17.49 -14.67
N SER A 14 -10.35 -17.20 -14.03
CA SER A 14 -11.72 -17.77 -14.19
C SER A 14 -12.13 -19.09 -13.49
N GLY A 15 -13.39 -19.11 -12.97
CA GLY A 15 -14.27 -20.31 -12.97
C GLY A 15 -15.14 -20.56 -11.72
N ALA A 16 -16.46 -20.74 -11.92
CA ALA A 16 -17.52 -21.00 -10.93
C ALA A 16 -17.94 -22.50 -10.80
N ASP A 17 -18.79 -22.78 -9.80
CA ASP A 17 -19.75 -23.90 -9.59
C ASP A 17 -19.53 -25.03 -8.54
N ILE A 18 -20.40 -24.96 -7.51
CA ILE A 18 -21.35 -25.95 -6.91
C ILE A 18 -20.86 -27.14 -6.01
N CYS A 19 -21.60 -27.25 -4.87
CA CYS A 19 -21.81 -28.37 -3.90
C CYS A 19 -20.68 -28.76 -2.92
N GLN A 20 -20.91 -29.24 -1.68
CA GLN A 20 -21.95 -29.18 -0.64
C GLN A 20 -21.37 -29.94 0.60
N VAL A 21 -21.73 -29.53 1.84
CA VAL A 21 -21.60 -30.25 3.16
C VAL A 21 -20.15 -30.54 3.67
N THR A 22 -19.74 -30.59 4.95
CA THR A 22 -20.35 -30.74 6.30
C THR A 22 -19.50 -30.03 7.39
N CYS A 23 -20.17 -29.61 8.46
CA CYS A 23 -19.64 -29.00 9.67
C CYS A 23 -18.72 -29.92 10.52
N GLY A 24 -17.77 -29.32 11.23
CA GLY A 24 -17.00 -29.94 12.30
C GLY A 24 -16.47 -28.90 13.30
N ASN A 25 -17.15 -28.78 14.43
CA ASN A 25 -16.83 -27.89 15.56
C ASN A 25 -15.77 -28.56 16.46
N PRO A 26 -14.82 -27.82 17.07
CA PRO A 26 -14.65 -28.01 18.50
C PRO A 26 -14.30 -26.74 19.30
N ASN A 27 -15.21 -26.44 20.22
CA ASN A 27 -15.03 -26.25 21.66
C ASN A 27 -13.76 -25.60 22.26
N LYS A 28 -14.07 -24.50 22.95
CA LYS A 28 -13.45 -23.75 24.06
C LYS A 28 -12.57 -24.55 25.03
N ASN A 29 -11.49 -23.90 25.51
CA ASN A 29 -11.06 -23.92 26.92
C ASN A 29 -10.05 -22.80 27.21
N THR A 30 -10.37 -21.93 28.18
CA THR A 30 -9.50 -20.90 28.76
C THR A 30 -9.39 -21.14 30.27
N PRO A 31 -8.20 -21.01 30.89
CA PRO A 31 -8.10 -20.82 32.32
C PRO A 31 -7.69 -19.37 32.69
N SER A 32 -8.30 -18.92 33.78
CA SER A 32 -8.18 -17.64 34.47
C SER A 32 -6.81 -17.44 35.15
N VAL A 33 -6.25 -16.23 35.06
CA VAL A 33 -5.03 -15.83 35.78
C VAL A 33 -5.38 -14.93 36.98
N ILE A 34 -4.83 -15.33 38.13
CA ILE A 34 -4.95 -14.73 39.46
C ILE A 34 -4.19 -13.39 39.51
N ARG A 35 -4.85 -12.34 40.02
CA ARG A 35 -4.33 -10.97 40.11
C ARG A 35 -3.84 -10.72 41.53
N THR A 36 -2.52 -10.71 41.75
CA THR A 36 -1.93 -10.32 43.04
C THR A 36 -1.70 -8.82 43.10
N SER A 37 -2.42 -8.16 44.00
CA SER A 37 -2.28 -6.76 44.40
C SER A 37 -0.96 -6.54 45.15
N ARG A 38 -0.10 -5.63 44.67
CA ARG A 38 1.04 -5.11 45.44
C ARG A 38 0.71 -3.69 45.93
N ARG A 39 0.76 -3.50 47.24
CA ARG A 39 0.66 -2.21 47.95
C ARG A 39 1.83 -1.31 47.55
N ALA A 40 1.56 -0.03 47.32
CA ALA A 40 2.55 1.02 47.13
C ALA A 40 2.90 1.67 48.47
N ASP A 41 4.19 1.93 48.66
CA ASP A 41 4.80 2.60 49.81
C ASP A 41 4.95 4.10 49.49
N PRO A 42 4.56 5.06 50.36
CA PRO A 42 4.59 6.48 50.02
C PRO A 42 5.81 7.18 50.64
N SER A 43 6.82 7.53 49.84
CA SER A 43 7.77 8.60 50.17
C SER A 43 8.74 8.93 49.03
N GLN A 44 8.37 9.83 48.11
CA GLN A 44 9.34 10.65 47.37
C GLN A 44 8.74 12.03 47.00
N PRO A 45 9.52 13.14 47.12
CA PRO A 45 9.07 14.48 46.75
C PRO A 45 9.09 14.69 45.22
N SER A 46 8.04 15.35 44.72
CA SER A 46 7.80 15.63 43.30
C SER A 46 8.72 16.72 42.75
N HIS A 47 9.58 16.37 41.78
CA HIS A 47 10.21 17.35 40.89
C HIS A 47 9.22 17.82 39.81
N PRO A 48 9.22 19.11 39.43
CA PRO A 48 8.35 19.60 38.35
C PRO A 48 8.78 18.99 37.01
N ALA A 49 7.79 18.47 36.27
CA ALA A 49 8.00 17.93 34.94
C ALA A 49 8.50 19.03 33.98
N PRO A 50 9.47 18.75 33.09
CA PRO A 50 9.90 19.70 32.09
C PRO A 50 8.75 20.02 31.14
N ALA A 51 8.59 21.31 30.80
CA ALA A 51 7.56 21.79 29.89
C ALA A 51 7.64 21.06 28.54
N VAL A 52 6.54 20.42 28.15
CA VAL A 52 6.36 19.86 26.81
C VAL A 52 6.38 21.03 25.82
N PRO A 53 7.25 21.04 24.80
CA PRO A 53 7.26 22.11 23.83
C PRO A 53 5.94 22.11 23.07
N THR A 54 5.22 23.23 23.17
CA THR A 54 3.97 23.49 22.48
C THR A 54 4.17 23.27 20.99
N ARG A 55 3.48 22.27 20.41
CA ARG A 55 3.44 22.05 18.96
C ARG A 55 2.99 23.36 18.29
N PHE A 56 3.88 23.98 17.53
CA PHE A 56 3.49 25.06 16.62
C PHE A 56 2.32 24.56 15.75
N PRO A 57 1.24 25.35 15.58
CA PRO A 57 0.15 24.97 14.69
C PRO A 57 0.71 24.89 13.27
N MET A 58 0.83 23.66 12.76
CA MET A 58 1.22 23.41 11.38
C MET A 58 0.06 23.85 10.50
N ALA A 59 0.34 24.67 9.48
CA ALA A 59 -0.67 25.06 8.49
C ALA A 59 -1.39 23.81 7.94
N PRO A 60 -2.73 23.88 7.72
CA PRO A 60 -3.48 22.77 7.14
C PRO A 60 -2.83 22.30 5.83
N LEU A 61 -2.70 20.99 5.64
CA LEU A 61 -2.29 20.47 4.33
C LEU A 61 -3.34 20.90 3.31
N ASP A 62 -2.87 21.46 2.20
CA ASP A 62 -3.69 21.50 1.01
C ASP A 62 -3.83 20.07 0.47
N VAL A 63 -4.93 19.41 0.85
CA VAL A 63 -5.25 18.03 0.45
C VAL A 63 -5.33 17.90 -1.08
N ARG A 64 -5.50 19.02 -1.81
CA ARG A 64 -5.68 19.06 -3.26
C ARG A 64 -4.36 19.00 -4.03
N SER A 65 -3.28 19.59 -3.52
CA SER A 65 -1.97 19.57 -4.18
C SER A 65 -1.19 18.30 -3.82
N TRP A 66 -0.44 17.76 -4.79
CA TRP A 66 0.46 16.63 -4.51
C TRP A 66 1.42 17.01 -3.37
N PRO A 67 1.43 16.28 -2.24
CA PRO A 67 2.03 16.76 -0.99
C PRO A 67 3.56 16.63 -0.97
N LEU A 68 4.12 15.88 -1.91
CA LEU A 68 5.55 15.59 -1.96
C LEU A 68 6.27 16.66 -2.78
N LYS A 69 7.38 17.14 -2.23
CA LYS A 69 8.24 18.17 -2.83
C LYS A 69 9.61 17.62 -3.16
N THR A 70 10.04 16.55 -2.47
CA THR A 70 11.34 15.94 -2.69
C THR A 70 11.47 15.41 -4.12
N THR A 71 12.53 15.83 -4.79
CA THR A 71 12.92 15.42 -6.13
C THR A 71 14.01 14.34 -6.04
N VAL A 72 13.61 13.06 -5.96
CA VAL A 72 14.55 11.94 -5.75
C VAL A 72 15.24 11.49 -7.06
N LEU A 73 14.56 11.67 -8.20
CA LEU A 73 14.98 11.15 -9.51
C LEU A 73 15.40 12.24 -10.51
N VAL A 74 15.57 13.49 -10.09
CA VAL A 74 15.83 14.58 -11.04
C VAL A 74 17.24 14.46 -11.62
N GLU A 75 17.28 14.22 -12.93
CA GLU A 75 18.37 14.56 -13.82
C GLU A 75 17.80 15.50 -14.90
N GLU A 76 18.56 16.52 -15.30
CA GLU A 76 18.14 17.45 -16.35
C GLU A 76 18.09 16.72 -17.69
N GLY A 77 16.91 16.60 -18.30
CA GLY A 77 16.77 16.22 -19.71
C GLY A 77 15.86 15.04 -20.02
N THR A 78 15.39 14.27 -19.03
CA THR A 78 14.53 13.11 -19.32
C THR A 78 13.10 13.28 -18.83
N THR A 79 12.20 13.24 -19.80
CA THR A 79 10.77 13.55 -19.65
C THR A 79 9.91 12.28 -19.56
N ASP A 80 10.45 11.12 -19.93
CA ASP A 80 9.69 9.87 -19.93
C ASP A 80 9.90 9.08 -18.64
N SER A 81 8.93 9.20 -17.73
CA SER A 81 8.89 8.45 -16.46
C SER A 81 7.92 7.27 -16.48
N LEU A 82 7.22 7.09 -17.61
CA LEU A 82 6.23 6.05 -17.79
C LEU A 82 6.91 4.71 -18.17
N PRO A 83 6.27 3.56 -17.90
CA PRO A 83 6.78 2.29 -18.38
C PRO A 83 6.69 2.21 -19.91
N ALA A 84 7.45 1.30 -20.53
CA ALA A 84 7.44 1.13 -21.98
C ALA A 84 6.05 0.76 -22.52
N THR A 85 5.32 -0.11 -21.81
CA THR A 85 3.95 -0.53 -22.16
C THR A 85 3.19 -0.95 -20.91
N TYR A 86 1.88 -1.15 -21.01
CA TYR A 86 1.08 -1.79 -19.98
C TYR A 86 0.12 -2.83 -20.56
N HIS A 87 -0.18 -3.88 -19.80
CA HIS A 87 -1.16 -4.90 -20.20
C HIS A 87 -2.53 -4.61 -19.60
N TYR A 88 -3.58 -4.84 -20.37
CA TYR A 88 -4.95 -4.78 -19.88
C TYR A 88 -5.87 -5.76 -20.63
N TYR A 89 -7.06 -6.00 -20.08
CA TYR A 89 -8.09 -6.79 -20.75
C TYR A 89 -9.16 -5.86 -21.32
N LYS A 90 -9.45 -5.99 -22.62
CA LYS A 90 -10.55 -5.25 -23.27
C LYS A 90 -11.90 -5.96 -23.08
N ALA A 91 -11.86 -7.28 -22.94
CA ALA A 91 -12.99 -8.16 -22.64
C ALA A 91 -12.44 -9.44 -22.00
N ALA A 92 -13.31 -10.30 -21.47
CA ALA A 92 -12.93 -11.60 -20.94
C ALA A 92 -12.07 -12.37 -21.95
N GLY A 93 -10.87 -12.78 -21.55
CA GLY A 93 -9.91 -13.52 -22.39
C GLY A 93 -9.17 -12.69 -23.45
N LYS A 94 -9.50 -11.40 -23.65
CA LYS A 94 -8.82 -10.54 -24.64
C LYS A 94 -7.80 -9.62 -23.99
N ARG A 95 -6.57 -10.12 -23.84
CA ARG A 95 -5.40 -9.35 -23.37
C ARG A 95 -4.88 -8.45 -24.49
N VAL A 96 -4.60 -7.19 -24.14
CA VAL A 96 -4.10 -6.15 -25.04
C VAL A 96 -2.87 -5.49 -24.38
N VAL A 97 -1.99 -4.93 -25.20
CA VAL A 97 -0.86 -4.09 -24.79
C VAL A 97 -1.17 -2.66 -25.19
N GLY A 98 -1.05 -1.71 -24.26
CA GLY A 98 -1.26 -0.29 -24.49
C GLY A 98 0.03 0.52 -24.30
N ASN A 99 0.07 1.68 -24.96
CA ASN A 99 1.09 2.70 -24.76
C ASN A 99 0.59 3.69 -23.68
N PRO A 100 1.29 3.86 -22.55
CA PRO A 100 0.83 4.74 -21.47
C PRO A 100 0.82 6.23 -21.84
N VAL A 101 1.52 6.63 -22.91
CA VAL A 101 1.51 8.02 -23.41
C VAL A 101 0.23 8.33 -24.19
N GLU A 102 -0.37 7.34 -24.87
CA GLU A 102 -1.59 7.53 -25.67
C GLU A 102 -2.82 7.78 -24.79
N ASP A 103 -2.88 7.14 -23.61
CA ASP A 103 -3.98 7.27 -22.65
C ASP A 103 -3.46 7.11 -21.22
N THR A 104 -2.78 8.15 -20.74
CA THR A 104 -2.21 8.20 -19.38
C THR A 104 -3.28 8.06 -18.28
N PRO A 105 -4.46 8.70 -18.36
CA PRO A 105 -5.51 8.49 -17.36
C PRO A 105 -5.94 7.02 -17.25
N ALA A 106 -6.19 6.34 -18.37
CA ALA A 106 -6.62 4.95 -18.33
C ALA A 106 -5.48 3.99 -17.96
N PHE A 107 -4.23 4.33 -18.26
CA PHE A 107 -3.06 3.64 -17.71
C PHE A 107 -3.05 3.73 -16.18
N LEU A 108 -3.13 4.94 -15.61
CA LEU A 108 -3.06 5.17 -14.17
C LEU A 108 -4.20 4.51 -13.40
N GLN A 109 -5.41 4.51 -13.95
CA GLN A 109 -6.54 3.78 -13.37
C GLN A 109 -6.26 2.29 -13.22
N ARG A 110 -5.53 1.69 -14.17
CA ARG A 110 -5.20 0.25 -14.15
C ARG A 110 -3.98 -0.04 -13.28
N GLU A 111 -2.93 0.76 -13.44
CA GLU A 111 -1.67 0.64 -12.70
C GLU A 111 -1.85 0.80 -11.19
N LEU A 112 -2.79 1.65 -10.78
CA LEU A 112 -3.15 1.90 -9.39
C LEU A 112 -4.47 1.23 -9.00
N SER A 113 -4.94 0.24 -9.77
CA SER A 113 -6.15 -0.50 -9.46
C SER A 113 -5.94 -1.48 -8.31
N LEU A 114 -6.89 -1.50 -7.38
CA LEU A 114 -6.93 -2.49 -6.31
C LEU A 114 -7.72 -3.76 -6.70
N GLY A 115 -8.25 -3.84 -7.92
CA GLY A 115 -9.08 -4.97 -8.35
C GLY A 115 -10.17 -5.31 -7.34
N ASP A 116 -10.42 -6.60 -7.13
CA ASP A 116 -11.43 -7.12 -6.20
C ASP A 116 -11.16 -6.71 -4.74
N LEU A 117 -9.93 -6.29 -4.41
CA LEU A 117 -9.56 -5.85 -3.08
C LEU A 117 -10.22 -4.53 -2.68
N ALA A 118 -10.68 -3.74 -3.66
CA ALA A 118 -11.50 -2.55 -3.42
C ALA A 118 -12.86 -2.93 -2.81
N ASP A 119 -13.46 -4.04 -3.23
CA ASP A 119 -14.78 -4.48 -2.75
C ASP A 119 -14.68 -5.19 -1.39
N MET A 120 -13.51 -5.76 -1.08
CA MET A 120 -13.24 -6.47 0.17
C MET A 120 -12.87 -5.58 1.36
N LEU A 121 -12.88 -4.25 1.22
CA LEU A 121 -12.41 -3.30 2.25
C LEU A 121 -13.01 -3.56 3.64
N ARG A 122 -14.32 -3.86 3.70
CA ARG A 122 -15.06 -4.11 4.96
C ARG A 122 -14.61 -5.40 5.67
N HIS A 123 -13.98 -6.32 4.95
CA HIS A 123 -13.57 -7.64 5.44
C HIS A 123 -12.05 -7.77 5.65
N LEU A 124 -11.24 -6.76 5.30
CA LEU A 124 -9.78 -6.85 5.39
C LEU A 124 -9.25 -7.10 6.80
N TRP A 125 -10.02 -6.76 7.84
CA TRP A 125 -9.69 -7.08 9.22
C TRP A 125 -9.49 -8.59 9.45
N PHE A 126 -10.15 -9.44 8.66
CA PHE A 126 -9.95 -10.87 8.69
C PHE A 126 -8.59 -11.27 8.10
N ALA A 127 -8.15 -10.59 7.04
CA ALA A 127 -6.91 -10.92 6.35
C ALA A 127 -5.65 -10.28 6.97
N GLY A 128 -5.78 -9.17 7.68
CA GLY A 128 -4.66 -8.52 8.35
C GLY A 128 -5.07 -7.37 9.29
N ALA A 129 -4.21 -7.10 10.27
CA ALA A 129 -4.44 -6.07 11.27
C ALA A 129 -4.24 -4.66 10.70
N ARG A 130 -4.96 -3.68 11.26
CA ARG A 130 -4.71 -2.26 11.00
C ARG A 130 -3.44 -1.81 11.72
N ARG A 131 -2.35 -1.65 10.98
CA ARG A 131 -1.05 -1.21 11.48
C ARG A 131 -0.13 -0.82 10.32
N PRO A 132 0.94 -0.03 10.58
CA PRO A 132 2.00 0.20 9.62
C PRO A 132 2.65 -1.11 9.13
N ALA A 133 3.25 -1.06 7.96
CA ALA A 133 4.02 -2.19 7.43
C ALA A 133 5.25 -2.47 8.30
N ILE A 134 5.56 -3.75 8.47
CA ILE A 134 6.75 -4.22 9.18
C ILE A 134 7.97 -3.97 8.27
N PRO A 135 9.09 -3.45 8.81
CA PRO A 135 10.30 -3.22 8.03
C PRO A 135 10.82 -4.48 7.29
N LEU A 136 11.48 -4.29 6.15
CA LEU A 136 11.92 -5.39 5.27
C LEU A 136 12.85 -6.39 5.96
N HIS A 137 13.78 -5.93 6.79
CA HIS A 137 14.70 -6.81 7.49
C HIS A 137 13.99 -7.76 8.45
N PHE A 138 12.88 -7.36 9.06
CA PHE A 138 12.08 -8.25 9.90
C PHE A 138 11.42 -9.35 9.08
N HIS A 139 10.92 -9.03 7.88
CA HIS A 139 10.38 -10.05 6.97
C HIS A 139 11.45 -11.06 6.59
N ALA A 140 12.65 -10.60 6.25
CA ALA A 140 13.80 -11.47 5.97
C ALA A 140 14.18 -12.33 7.20
N ALA A 141 14.23 -11.73 8.40
CA ALA A 141 14.61 -12.43 9.64
C ALA A 141 13.63 -13.54 10.03
N VAL A 142 12.32 -13.38 9.74
CA VAL A 142 11.32 -14.44 9.97
C VAL A 142 11.21 -15.43 8.79
N GLY A 143 12.17 -15.39 7.86
CA GLY A 143 12.27 -16.33 6.75
C GLY A 143 11.31 -16.05 5.59
N ARG A 144 10.74 -14.84 5.49
CA ARG A 144 9.92 -14.49 4.32
C ARG A 144 10.79 -14.12 3.14
N GLU A 145 10.45 -14.69 1.98
CA GLU A 145 11.03 -14.29 0.70
C GLU A 145 10.33 -13.02 0.20
N ILE A 146 11.09 -11.97 -0.12
CA ILE A 146 10.54 -10.76 -0.76
C ILE A 146 10.46 -11.02 -2.27
N THR A 147 9.25 -11.17 -2.79
CA THR A 147 8.98 -11.48 -4.20
C THR A 147 8.40 -10.26 -4.90
N VAL A 148 9.03 -9.87 -6.02
CA VAL A 148 8.60 -8.75 -6.85
C VAL A 148 7.31 -9.11 -7.60
N VAL A 149 6.34 -8.21 -7.56
CA VAL A 149 5.09 -8.27 -8.36
C VAL A 149 4.86 -6.91 -9.00
N ASP A 150 4.07 -6.83 -10.07
CA ASP A 150 3.78 -5.52 -10.69
C ASP A 150 2.33 -5.04 -10.47
N ARG A 151 1.45 -5.89 -9.94
CA ARG A 151 0.08 -5.48 -9.65
C ARG A 151 -0.05 -4.79 -8.30
N MET A 152 -0.80 -3.70 -8.25
CA MET A 152 -1.01 -2.92 -7.03
C MET A 152 -1.83 -3.67 -5.97
N ASP A 153 -2.84 -4.45 -6.38
CA ASP A 153 -3.67 -5.24 -5.47
C ASP A 153 -2.92 -6.38 -4.76
N LEU A 154 -1.78 -6.82 -5.32
CA LEU A 154 -0.91 -7.82 -4.71
C LEU A 154 0.11 -7.24 -3.73
N HIS A 155 0.33 -5.92 -3.71
CA HIS A 155 1.32 -5.29 -2.84
C HIS A 155 1.00 -5.56 -1.36
N LEU A 156 1.98 -6.09 -0.63
CA LEU A 156 1.87 -6.55 0.77
C LEU A 156 0.87 -7.70 1.00
N LEU A 157 0.54 -8.48 -0.02
CA LEU A 157 -0.01 -9.81 0.22
C LEU A 157 1.12 -10.76 0.59
N TRP A 158 0.88 -11.68 1.51
CA TRP A 158 1.81 -12.76 1.79
C TRP A 158 1.17 -14.13 1.69
N THR A 159 1.92 -15.05 1.11
CA THR A 159 1.49 -16.40 0.77
C THR A 159 1.80 -17.39 1.89
N SER A 160 1.12 -18.53 1.92
CA SER A 160 1.37 -19.57 2.93
C SER A 160 2.75 -20.21 2.83
N ASP A 161 3.38 -20.19 1.65
CA ASP A 161 4.76 -20.62 1.42
C ASP A 161 5.80 -19.55 1.79
N GLY A 162 5.40 -18.48 2.48
CA GLY A 162 6.33 -17.52 3.08
C GLY A 162 6.80 -16.41 2.15
N LYS A 163 6.11 -16.15 1.03
CA LYS A 163 6.48 -15.04 0.13
C LYS A 163 5.71 -13.78 0.50
N LEU A 164 6.41 -12.67 0.62
CA LEU A 164 5.84 -11.32 0.68
C LEU A 164 5.89 -10.71 -0.71
N LEU A 165 4.73 -10.45 -1.30
CA LEU A 165 4.59 -9.85 -2.61
C LEU A 165 4.75 -8.33 -2.49
N VAL A 166 5.74 -7.76 -3.16
CA VAL A 166 6.03 -6.32 -3.09
C VAL A 166 6.14 -5.74 -4.49
N LYS A 167 5.24 -4.80 -4.80
CA LYS A 167 5.34 -3.96 -6.00
C LYS A 167 6.48 -2.94 -5.89
N PRO A 168 7.48 -2.91 -6.81
CA PRO A 168 8.51 -1.87 -6.90
C PRO A 168 7.90 -0.48 -7.09
N ILE A 169 8.55 0.57 -6.57
CA ILE A 169 8.07 1.94 -6.80
C ILE A 169 8.28 2.33 -8.27
N PRO A 170 7.21 2.62 -9.04
CA PRO A 170 7.35 3.13 -10.39
C PRO A 170 7.96 4.54 -10.38
N ARG A 171 8.84 4.83 -11.35
CA ARG A 171 9.55 6.12 -11.47
C ARG A 171 8.60 7.32 -11.48
N PHE A 172 7.49 7.24 -12.23
CA PHE A 172 6.52 8.33 -12.33
C PHE A 172 5.91 8.74 -10.99
N LEU A 173 5.82 7.86 -9.98
CA LEU A 173 5.31 8.20 -8.65
C LEU A 173 6.26 9.07 -7.83
N LEU A 174 7.55 9.08 -8.18
CA LEU A 174 8.58 9.93 -7.57
C LEU A 174 8.90 11.17 -8.40
N HIS A 175 8.12 11.45 -9.44
CA HIS A 175 8.27 12.64 -10.29
C HIS A 175 7.18 13.68 -9.94
N PRO A 176 7.49 14.71 -9.12
CA PRO A 176 6.47 15.60 -8.57
C PRO A 176 5.61 16.26 -9.65
N VAL A 177 6.22 16.74 -10.75
CA VAL A 177 5.48 17.38 -11.86
C VAL A 177 4.49 16.40 -12.52
N PHE A 178 4.87 15.13 -12.66
CA PHE A 178 3.99 14.11 -13.23
C PHE A 178 2.80 13.85 -12.31
N CYS A 179 3.06 13.63 -11.02
CA CYS A 179 2.00 13.41 -10.03
C CYS A 179 1.09 14.63 -9.86
N GLN A 180 1.66 15.84 -9.96
CA GLN A 180 0.88 17.07 -9.93
C GLN A 180 -0.07 17.18 -11.12
N SER A 181 0.37 16.77 -12.31
CA SER A 181 -0.41 16.86 -13.54
C SER A 181 -1.47 15.77 -13.67
N ASN A 182 -1.19 14.55 -13.17
CA ASN A 182 -2.03 13.38 -13.43
C ASN A 182 -2.75 12.82 -12.19
N LEU A 183 -2.32 13.18 -10.97
CA LEU A 183 -2.87 12.65 -9.70
C LEU A 183 -3.37 13.76 -8.76
N GLN A 184 -3.59 14.98 -9.27
CA GLN A 184 -4.28 16.03 -8.51
C GLN A 184 -5.78 16.00 -8.73
N CYS A 185 -6.51 16.44 -7.71
CA CYS A 185 -7.93 16.72 -7.83
C CYS A 185 -8.11 18.14 -8.41
N PRO A 186 -9.06 18.38 -9.34
CA PRO A 186 -9.37 19.72 -9.82
C PRO A 186 -9.69 20.68 -8.66
N LYS A 187 -9.23 21.94 -8.78
CA LYS A 187 -9.20 22.91 -7.68
C LYS A 187 -10.56 23.47 -7.25
N THR A 188 -11.62 23.29 -8.04
CA THR A 188 -12.94 23.91 -7.79
C THR A 188 -13.91 22.93 -7.09
N PRO A 189 -14.46 23.29 -5.90
CA PRO A 189 -15.40 22.45 -5.16
C PRO A 189 -16.68 22.09 -5.92
N ASN A 190 -17.07 22.90 -6.91
CA ASN A 190 -18.27 22.70 -7.72
C ASN A 190 -18.02 21.90 -9.00
N ASP A 191 -16.75 21.72 -9.44
CA ASP A 191 -16.43 20.90 -10.63
C ASP A 191 -15.86 19.52 -10.25
N CYS A 192 -15.43 19.33 -9.00
CA CYS A 192 -15.13 18.01 -8.45
C CYS A 192 -16.41 17.39 -7.89
N THR A 193 -17.08 16.63 -8.72
CA THR A 193 -18.23 15.76 -8.41
C THR A 193 -17.89 14.55 -7.52
N CYS A 194 -16.71 14.57 -6.90
CA CYS A 194 -16.15 13.54 -6.04
C CYS A 194 -16.94 13.34 -4.74
N ARG A 195 -17.87 14.24 -4.41
CA ARG A 195 -18.96 13.97 -3.46
C ARG A 195 -20.15 13.39 -4.22
N GLY A 196 -20.16 12.08 -4.43
CA GLY A 196 -21.37 11.35 -4.83
C GLY A 196 -21.42 10.78 -6.25
N LEU A 197 -20.40 10.95 -7.10
CA LEU A 197 -20.24 10.13 -8.31
C LEU A 197 -19.59 8.78 -8.01
N PRO A 198 -19.78 7.76 -8.88
CA PRO A 198 -19.02 6.54 -8.81
C PRO A 198 -17.51 6.82 -8.90
N ALA A 199 -16.78 5.98 -8.18
CA ALA A 199 -15.38 6.04 -7.77
C ALA A 199 -14.34 6.33 -8.88
N ASP A 200 -14.72 6.18 -10.14
CA ASP A 200 -13.90 5.99 -11.33
C ASP A 200 -13.65 7.28 -12.15
N ALA A 201 -14.46 8.33 -11.97
CA ALA A 201 -14.33 9.56 -12.76
C ALA A 201 -13.30 10.58 -12.23
N CYS A 202 -12.86 10.45 -10.98
CA CYS A 202 -11.91 11.39 -10.37
C CYS A 202 -10.55 10.73 -10.10
N GLY A 203 -9.45 11.41 -10.44
CA GLY A 203 -8.09 11.02 -10.05
C GLY A 203 -7.84 10.90 -8.54
N LEU A 204 -8.85 11.15 -7.70
CA LEU A 204 -8.80 11.01 -6.25
C LEU A 204 -8.50 9.58 -5.79
N ILE A 205 -9.10 8.55 -6.38
CA ILE A 205 -8.81 7.17 -5.95
C ILE A 205 -7.38 6.76 -6.34
N PRO A 206 -6.96 6.88 -7.61
CA PRO A 206 -5.56 6.63 -7.97
C PRO A 206 -4.58 7.41 -7.10
N ARG A 207 -4.85 8.69 -6.80
CA ARG A 207 -4.04 9.50 -5.88
C ARG A 207 -3.94 8.89 -4.48
N ARG A 208 -5.08 8.55 -3.87
CA ARG A 208 -5.10 7.95 -2.52
C ARG A 208 -4.40 6.61 -2.49
N VAL A 209 -4.51 5.82 -3.56
CA VAL A 209 -3.78 4.56 -3.73
C VAL A 209 -2.28 4.81 -3.83
N ALA A 210 -1.85 5.72 -4.70
CA ALA A 210 -0.44 6.09 -4.85
C ALA A 210 0.18 6.60 -3.54
N LEU A 211 -0.51 7.48 -2.81
CA LEU A 211 -0.02 7.99 -1.52
C LEU A 211 0.03 6.88 -0.45
N GLY A 212 -0.96 5.98 -0.43
CA GLY A 212 -0.96 4.83 0.48
C GLY A 212 0.16 3.84 0.19
N PHE A 213 0.42 3.58 -1.10
CA PHE A 213 1.53 2.76 -1.57
C PHE A 213 2.89 3.39 -1.25
N LEU A 214 3.08 4.69 -1.45
CA LEU A 214 4.32 5.34 -1.05
C LEU A 214 4.49 5.36 0.48
N TYR A 215 3.40 5.52 1.22
CA TYR A 215 3.42 5.44 2.69
C TYR A 215 3.87 4.06 3.19
N THR A 216 3.43 2.95 2.59
CA THR A 216 3.91 1.62 3.00
C THR A 216 5.42 1.49 2.85
N TYR A 217 6.00 2.09 1.80
CA TYR A 217 7.45 2.12 1.62
C TYR A 217 8.20 2.91 2.70
N ALA A 218 7.64 4.03 3.16
CA ALA A 218 8.20 4.76 4.31
C ALA A 218 8.22 3.91 5.60
N CYS A 219 7.29 2.94 5.75
CA CYS A 219 7.30 1.98 6.84
C CYS A 219 8.28 0.81 6.59
N LEU A 220 8.28 0.26 5.37
CA LEU A 220 9.13 -0.87 4.98
C LEU A 220 10.63 -0.54 5.07
N ILE A 221 10.99 0.69 4.71
CA ILE A 221 12.39 1.16 4.62
C ILE A 221 12.68 2.15 5.75
N SER A 222 12.72 1.62 6.97
CA SER A 222 12.90 2.40 8.21
C SER A 222 14.37 2.61 8.58
N SER A 223 15.27 1.72 8.14
CA SER A 223 16.70 1.74 8.46
C SER A 223 17.58 1.64 7.22
N GLU A 224 18.89 1.88 7.38
CA GLU A 224 19.86 1.67 6.30
C GLU A 224 19.91 0.20 5.85
N ASN A 225 19.71 -0.75 6.76
CA ASN A 225 19.65 -2.17 6.41
C ASN A 225 18.43 -2.47 5.51
N ASP A 226 17.26 -1.91 5.83
CA ASP A 226 16.08 -2.04 4.96
C ASP A 226 16.31 -1.39 3.60
N PHE A 227 17.04 -0.27 3.58
CA PHE A 227 17.40 0.44 2.35
C PHE A 227 18.31 -0.41 1.45
N HIS A 228 19.29 -1.12 2.03
CA HIS A 228 20.11 -2.07 1.30
C HIS A 228 19.28 -3.23 0.73
N ILE A 229 18.39 -3.83 1.53
CA ILE A 229 17.48 -4.90 1.08
C ILE A 229 16.59 -4.42 -0.07
N ALA A 230 16.02 -3.22 0.04
CA ALA A 230 15.16 -2.66 -1.00
C ALA A 230 15.90 -2.46 -2.34
N ASN A 231 17.16 -2.00 -2.29
CA ASN A 231 17.98 -1.82 -3.48
C ASN A 231 18.45 -3.15 -4.10
N GLU A 232 18.81 -4.13 -3.26
CA GLU A 232 19.16 -5.49 -3.68
C GLU A 232 18.00 -6.14 -4.44
N LYS A 233 16.78 -6.01 -3.91
CA LYS A 233 15.54 -6.53 -4.51
C LYS A 233 14.96 -5.65 -5.62
N ARG A 234 15.67 -4.57 -6.03
CA ARG A 234 15.23 -3.62 -7.07
C ARG A 234 13.83 -3.02 -6.80
N LEU A 235 13.48 -2.82 -5.53
CA LEU A 235 12.20 -2.26 -5.10
C LEU A 235 12.13 -0.73 -5.20
N LEU A 236 13.29 -0.07 -5.19
CA LEU A 236 13.44 1.35 -5.40
C LEU A 236 13.91 1.61 -6.84
N PRO A 237 13.41 2.66 -7.51
CA PRO A 237 13.89 3.03 -8.83
C PRO A 237 15.35 3.46 -8.75
N ARG A 238 16.05 3.31 -9.87
CA ARG A 238 17.41 3.81 -10.07
C ARG A 238 17.41 4.98 -11.01
N LYS A 239 18.48 5.78 -10.98
CA LYS A 239 18.76 6.85 -11.96
C LYS A 239 19.08 6.25 -13.32
N GLU A 240 19.25 7.08 -14.34
CA GLU A 240 19.40 6.64 -15.73
C GLU A 240 20.67 5.86 -15.97
N ASP A 241 21.73 6.23 -15.27
CA ASP A 241 23.01 5.54 -15.26
C ASP A 241 23.07 4.36 -14.27
N ASP A 242 21.91 3.77 -13.94
CA ASP A 242 21.71 2.67 -12.97
C ASP A 242 22.19 2.99 -11.53
N ARG A 243 22.49 4.26 -11.21
CA ARG A 243 22.84 4.66 -9.84
C ARG A 243 21.66 4.54 -8.88
N LEU A 244 21.98 4.21 -7.64
CA LEU A 244 21.02 4.19 -6.54
C LEU A 244 20.59 5.61 -6.17
N ILE A 245 19.34 5.76 -5.73
CA ILE A 245 18.92 6.94 -4.97
C ILE A 245 19.79 7.04 -3.71
N GLN A 246 20.06 8.25 -3.22
CA GLN A 246 20.88 8.37 -2.01
C GLN A 246 20.01 8.13 -0.78
N TRP A 247 20.60 7.57 0.28
CA TRP A 247 19.91 7.41 1.57
C TRP A 247 19.41 8.76 2.13
N ALA A 248 20.15 9.85 1.89
CA ALA A 248 19.71 11.19 2.26
C ALA A 248 18.42 11.60 1.56
N ASP A 249 18.30 11.32 0.25
CA ASP A 249 17.10 11.62 -0.54
C ASP A 249 15.91 10.80 -0.06
N TRP A 250 16.14 9.50 0.20
CA TRP A 250 15.13 8.62 0.78
C TRP A 250 14.64 9.12 2.14
N LYS A 251 15.55 9.51 3.04
CA LYS A 251 15.17 10.08 4.34
C LYS A 251 14.30 11.33 4.20
N SER A 252 14.60 12.20 3.24
CA SER A 252 13.79 13.39 2.98
C SER A 252 12.39 13.02 2.51
N LEU A 253 12.28 12.12 1.52
CA LEU A 253 11.00 11.62 1.02
C LEU A 253 10.18 10.90 2.10
N ALA A 254 10.81 10.02 2.89
CA ALA A 254 10.15 9.29 3.97
C ALA A 254 9.58 10.23 5.04
N ARG A 255 10.30 11.31 5.38
CA ARG A 255 9.78 12.34 6.30
C ARG A 255 8.55 13.05 5.73
N GLU A 256 8.55 13.40 4.44
CA GLU A 256 7.38 14.00 3.80
C GLU A 256 6.16 13.07 3.83
N LEU A 257 6.36 11.78 3.51
CA LEU A 257 5.32 10.76 3.54
C LEU A 257 4.73 10.55 4.94
N LEU A 258 5.59 10.46 5.96
CA LEU A 258 5.16 10.33 7.35
C LEU A 258 4.43 11.57 7.84
N GLN A 259 4.93 12.77 7.51
CA GLN A 259 4.29 14.03 7.90
C GLN A 259 2.93 14.22 7.20
N MET A 260 2.80 13.75 5.95
CA MET A 260 1.54 13.69 5.22
C MET A 260 0.53 12.79 5.93
N TYR A 261 0.93 11.55 6.25
CA TYR A 261 0.04 10.58 6.90
C TYR A 261 -0.35 10.98 8.33
N GLN A 262 0.58 11.55 9.11
CA GLN A 262 0.33 12.00 10.48
C GLN A 262 -0.68 13.16 10.57
N ARG A 263 -0.72 14.03 9.55
CA ARG A 263 -1.65 15.16 9.51
C ARG A 263 -3.06 14.72 9.14
N ASP A 264 -3.20 13.82 8.17
CA ASP A 264 -4.51 13.27 7.80
C ASP A 264 -4.37 11.84 7.23
N PRO A 265 -4.65 10.79 8.02
CA PRO A 265 -4.63 9.40 7.54
C PRO A 265 -5.67 9.10 6.44
N ASN A 266 -6.67 9.98 6.20
CA ASN A 266 -7.68 9.74 5.17
C ASN A 266 -7.20 10.08 3.76
N VAL A 267 -6.06 10.77 3.62
CA VAL A 267 -5.45 11.05 2.32
C VAL A 267 -4.90 9.81 1.63
N VAL A 268 -4.71 8.71 2.36
CA VAL A 268 -4.37 7.41 1.79
C VAL A 268 -5.62 6.55 1.63
N HIS A 269 -5.57 5.60 0.70
CA HIS A 269 -6.68 4.66 0.51
C HIS A 269 -6.77 3.69 1.70
N PRO A 270 -7.97 3.37 2.23
CA PRO A 270 -8.13 2.54 3.44
C PRO A 270 -7.45 1.17 3.38
N ARG A 271 -7.28 0.61 2.17
CA ARG A 271 -6.48 -0.60 1.93
C ARG A 271 -5.10 -0.54 2.58
N PHE A 272 -4.41 0.60 2.53
CA PHE A 272 -3.05 0.75 3.05
C PHE A 272 -2.99 0.99 4.56
N GLN A 273 -4.14 1.13 5.23
CA GLN A 273 -4.21 1.08 6.71
C GLN A 273 -4.05 -0.35 7.22
N HIS A 274 -4.33 -1.35 6.38
CA HIS A 274 -4.03 -2.75 6.62
C HIS A 274 -2.78 -3.09 5.80
N ALA A 275 -1.59 -3.10 6.41
CA ALA A 275 -0.35 -3.34 5.69
C ALA A 275 -0.27 -4.75 5.08
N GLU A 276 0.26 -5.73 5.82
CA GLU A 276 0.36 -7.10 5.31
C GLU A 276 -0.96 -7.87 5.46
N LEU A 277 -1.44 -8.42 4.36
CA LEU A 277 -2.65 -9.24 4.31
C LEU A 277 -2.28 -10.67 3.92
N ARG A 278 -2.85 -11.65 4.62
CA ARG A 278 -2.63 -13.07 4.31
C ARG A 278 -3.45 -13.45 3.08
N LEU A 279 -2.79 -13.85 1.99
CA LEU A 279 -3.44 -14.19 0.72
C LEU A 279 -4.50 -15.28 0.88
N SER A 280 -4.22 -16.31 1.69
CA SER A 280 -5.19 -17.39 1.93
C SER A 280 -6.51 -16.89 2.51
N ARG A 281 -6.47 -15.82 3.33
CA ARG A 281 -7.67 -15.22 3.93
C ARG A 281 -8.38 -14.27 2.96
N ILE A 282 -7.63 -13.59 2.09
CA ILE A 282 -8.23 -12.83 0.98
C ILE A 282 -9.02 -13.78 0.08
N ASN A 283 -8.46 -14.92 -0.29
CA ASN A 283 -9.16 -15.94 -1.07
C ASN A 283 -10.44 -16.42 -0.37
N THR A 284 -10.41 -16.60 0.96
CA THR A 284 -11.62 -16.95 1.72
C THR A 284 -12.68 -15.86 1.65
N ILE A 285 -12.31 -14.58 1.78
CA ILE A 285 -13.25 -13.46 1.65
C ILE A 285 -13.85 -13.44 0.24
N HIS A 286 -13.03 -13.62 -0.80
CA HIS A 286 -13.51 -13.65 -2.17
C HIS A 286 -14.50 -14.81 -2.43
N CYS A 287 -14.25 -16.00 -1.87
CA CYS A 287 -15.13 -17.16 -2.08
C CYS A 287 -16.43 -17.11 -1.26
N HIS A 288 -16.48 -16.37 -0.15
CA HIS A 288 -17.57 -16.43 0.82
C HIS A 288 -18.17 -15.06 1.19
N GLY A 289 -17.64 -13.97 0.66
CA GLY A 289 -18.22 -12.64 0.83
C GLY A 289 -19.53 -12.56 0.06
N GLU A 290 -20.62 -12.27 0.75
CA GLU A 290 -21.83 -11.80 0.08
C GLU A 290 -21.51 -10.49 -0.66
N PRO A 291 -22.09 -10.26 -1.86
CA PRO A 291 -21.91 -9.02 -2.62
C PRO A 291 -22.29 -7.78 -1.79
#